data_AF-A0A150GF00-F1
#
_entry.id   AF-A0A150GF00-F1
#
_cell.length_a   1.000
_cell.length_b   1.000
_cell.length_c   1.000
_cell.angle_alpha   90.00
_cell.angle_beta   90.00
_cell.angle_gamma   90.00
#
_symmetry.space_group_name_H-M   'P 1'
#
loop_
_entity.id
_entity.type
_entity.pdbx_description
1 polymer ?
#
loop_
_entity_poly.entity_id
_entity_poly.type
_entity_poly.pdbx_seq_one_letter_code
_entity_poly.pdbx_strand_id
1 'polypeptide(L)' 'MCVEAGISTHSTPHSLRIGGNSGAAANGVPADVRWPHGRWLSPSMVDLCTWRAPDAGINLTRRMAEC' A
#
# COMPACT_ATOMS: atom_id res chain seq x y z
N MET A 1 -17.65 11.17 -1.58
CA MET A 1 -16.56 11.09 -2.57
C MET A 1 -16.16 9.65 -2.89
N CYS A 2 -15.77 8.81 -1.93
CA CYS A 2 -15.44 7.40 -2.23
C CYS A 2 -16.66 6.58 -2.68
N VAL A 3 -17.81 6.76 -2.04
CA VAL A 3 -19.07 6.07 -2.40
C VAL A 3 -19.54 6.47 -3.81
N GLU A 4 -19.50 7.76 -4.15
CA GLU A 4 -19.79 8.26 -5.51
C GLU A 4 -18.84 7.72 -6.58
N ALA A 5 -17.60 7.38 -6.19
CA ALA A 5 -16.63 6.72 -7.05
C ALA A 5 -16.80 5.19 -7.12
N GLY A 6 -17.90 4.65 -6.58
CA GLY A 6 -18.18 3.21 -6.57
C GLY A 6 -17.36 2.39 -5.57
N ILE A 7 -16.61 3.04 -4.67
CA ILE A 7 -15.85 2.35 -3.62
C ILE A 7 -16.82 2.04 -2.48
N SER A 8 -17.29 0.79 -2.46
CA SER A 8 -18.53 0.41 -1.79
C SER A 8 -18.46 0.27 -0.27
N THR A 9 -17.29 0.17 0.36
CA THR A 9 -17.21 -0.03 1.84
C THR A 9 -15.89 0.40 2.48
N HIS A 10 -15.99 0.87 3.73
CA HIS A 10 -14.91 1.07 4.72
C HIS A 10 -13.70 1.94 4.30
N SER A 11 -13.86 2.85 3.34
CA SER A 11 -12.84 3.87 3.05
C SER A 11 -12.82 4.92 4.15
N THR A 12 -11.86 4.80 5.07
CA THR A 12 -11.61 5.82 6.10
C THR A 12 -10.50 6.78 5.62
N PRO A 13 -10.31 7.93 6.28
CA PRO A 13 -9.13 8.76 6.05
C PRO A 13 -7.81 7.99 6.21
N HIS A 14 -7.78 6.98 7.08
CA HIS A 14 -6.62 6.10 7.24
C HIS A 14 -6.35 5.26 5.99
N SER A 15 -7.40 4.74 5.34
CA SER A 15 -7.28 4.00 4.07
C SER A 15 -6.63 4.85 2.98
N LEU A 16 -6.97 6.15 2.90
CA LEU A 16 -6.36 7.08 1.95
C LEU A 16 -4.88 7.34 2.25
N ARG A 17 -4.49 7.41 3.54
CA ARG A 17 -3.07 7.51 3.95
C ARG A 17 -2.26 6.29 3.52
N ILE A 18 -2.82 5.09 3.66
CA ILE A 18 -2.19 3.85 3.18
C ILE A 18 -2.04 3.89 1.66
N GLY A 19 -3.08 4.32 0.93
CA GLY A 19 -3.03 4.47 -0.53
C GLY A 19 -1.94 5.46 -0.98
N GLY A 20 -1.84 6.62 -0.33
CA GLY A 20 -0.80 7.61 -0.62
C GLY A 20 0.62 7.10 -0.33
N ASN A 21 0.82 6.39 0.79
CA ASN A 21 2.11 5.77 1.11
C ASN A 21 2.49 4.68 0.10
N SER A 22 1.51 3.89 -0.34
CA SER A 22 1.71 2.85 -1.36
C SER A 22 2.04 3.45 -2.73
N GLY A 23 1.37 4.52 -3.13
CA GLY A 23 1.67 5.26 -4.36
C GLY A 23 3.07 5.88 -4.32
N ALA A 24 3.49 6.47 -3.19
CA ALA A 24 4.84 6.98 -3.03
C ALA A 24 5.89 5.87 -3.14
N ALA A 25 5.64 4.71 -2.52
CA ALA A 25 6.52 3.55 -2.63
C ALA A 25 6.64 3.03 -4.08
N ALA A 26 5.51 2.96 -4.80
CA ALA A 26 5.49 2.55 -6.22
C ALA A 26 6.28 3.52 -7.12
N ASN A 27 6.35 4.80 -6.77
CA ASN A 27 7.17 5.81 -7.45
C ASN A 27 8.64 5.82 -6.97
N GLY A 28 9.06 4.85 -6.16
CA GLY A 28 10.45 4.71 -5.71
C GLY A 28 10.83 5.62 -4.54
N VAL A 29 9.86 6.25 -3.86
CA VAL A 29 10.17 7.10 -2.70
C VAL A 29 10.67 6.22 -1.54
N PRO A 30 11.89 6.47 -1.03
CA PRO A 30 12.49 5.68 0.04
C PRO A 30 11.67 5.65 1.34
N ALA A 31 11.78 4.55 2.10
CA ALA A 31 11.01 4.33 3.33
C ALA A 31 11.36 5.32 4.46
N ASP A 32 12.62 5.72 4.55
CA ASP A 32 13.12 6.75 5.48
C ASP A 32 12.54 8.15 5.20
N VAL A 33 12.18 8.44 3.95
CA VAL A 33 11.45 9.67 3.58
C VAL A 33 9.95 9.53 3.84
N ARG A 34 9.36 8.36 3.49
CA ARG A 34 7.94 8.08 3.71
C ARG A 34 7.56 7.99 5.19
N TRP A 35 8.49 7.56 6.05
CA TRP A 35 8.27 7.43 7.49
C TRP A 35 7.83 8.75 8.16
N PRO A 36 8.65 9.81 8.18
CA PRO A 36 8.29 11.08 8.80
C PRO A 36 7.14 11.76 8.06
N HIS A 37 7.10 11.68 6.73
CA HIS A 37 6.03 12.27 5.92
C HIS A 37 4.66 11.67 6.25
N GLY A 38 4.59 10.35 6.27
CA GLY A 38 3.39 9.61 6.62
C GLY A 38 3.06 9.60 8.10
N ARG A 39 3.92 10.19 8.96
CA ARG A 39 3.79 10.21 10.44
C ARG A 39 3.49 8.83 11.00
N TRP A 40 4.23 7.83 10.53
CA TRP A 40 4.06 6.46 11.01
C TRP A 40 4.73 6.28 12.36
N LEU A 41 4.13 5.44 13.22
CA LEU A 41 4.59 5.27 14.62
C LEU A 41 5.94 4.58 14.71
N SER A 42 6.27 3.73 13.74
CA SER A 42 7.54 3.01 13.67
C SER A 42 7.99 2.88 12.21
N PRO A 43 9.28 2.63 11.97
CA PRO A 43 9.79 2.29 10.64
C PRO A 43 9.06 1.07 10.04
N SER A 44 8.80 0.03 10.84
CA SER A 44 8.10 -1.18 10.40
C SER A 44 6.65 -0.93 9.96
N MET A 45 5.99 0.10 10.50
CA MET A 45 4.63 0.47 10.12
C MET A 45 4.57 1.02 8.69
N VAL A 46 5.67 1.61 8.19
CA VAL A 46 5.77 2.09 6.80
C VAL A 46 5.56 0.93 5.83
N ASP A 47 6.22 -0.20 6.09
CA ASP A 47 6.11 -1.40 5.25
C ASP A 47 4.77 -2.10 5.43
N LEU A 48 4.25 -2.18 6.66
CA LEU A 48 2.93 -2.73 6.95
C LEU A 48 1.81 -1.97 6.20
N CYS A 49 1.96 -0.64 6.12
CA CYS A 49 1.02 0.25 5.42
C CYS A 49 1.42 0.51 3.96
N THR A 50 2.29 -0.31 3.38
CA THR A 50 2.62 -0.30 1.95
C THR A 50 2.00 -1.53 1.29
N TRP A 51 1.10 -1.33 0.33
CA TRP A 51 0.57 -2.45 -0.44
C TRP A 51 1.69 -3.11 -1.25
N ARG A 52 1.69 -4.45 -1.27
CA ARG A 52 2.55 -5.20 -2.17
C ARG A 52 2.06 -5.01 -3.59
N ALA A 53 2.98 -4.82 -4.53
CA ALA A 53 2.63 -4.76 -5.94
C ALA A 53 1.86 -6.04 -6.33
N PRO A 54 0.78 -5.92 -7.12
CA PRO A 54 -0.02 -7.08 -7.55
C PRO A 54 0.83 -8.15 -8.25
N ASP A 55 1.89 -7.73 -8.95
CA ASP A 55 2.85 -8.61 -9.62
C ASP A 55 3.54 -9.60 -8.68
N ALA A 56 3.75 -9.21 -7.42
CA ALA A 56 4.34 -10.10 -6.41
C ALA A 56 3.39 -11.24 -6.03
N GLY A 57 2.08 -10.97 -5.98
CA GLY A 57 1.06 -12.00 -5.73
C GLY A 57 0.86 -12.92 -6.94
N ILE A 58 0.79 -12.34 -8.14
CA ILE A 58 0.61 -13.09 -9.39
C ILE A 58 1.80 -14.02 -9.64
N ASN A 59 3.03 -13.57 -9.40
CA ASN A 59 4.22 -14.42 -9.54
C ASN A 59 4.25 -15.57 -8.52
N LEU A 60 3.77 -15.35 -7.29
CA LEU A 60 3.67 -16.42 -6.30
C LEU A 60 2.64 -17.48 -6.72
N THR A 61 1.45 -17.05 -7.16
CA THR A 61 0.40 -17.96 -7.65
C THR A 61 0.88 -18.75 -8.86
N ARG A 62 1.54 -18.10 -9.81
CA ARG A 62 2.13 -18.77 -10.97
C ARG A 62 3.15 -19.84 -10.57
N ARG A 63 4.07 -19.52 -9.65
CA ARG A 63 5.07 -20.48 -9.15
C ARG A 63 4.46 -21.66 -8.41
N MET A 64 3.33 -21.46 -7.74
CA MET A 64 2.60 -22.55 -7.07
C MET A 64 1.84 -23.44 -8.05
N ALA A 65 1.40 -22.89 -9.19
CA ALA A 65 0.72 -23.64 -10.24
C ALA A 65 1.68 -24.39 -11.19
N GLU A 66 2.97 -24.05 -11.15
CA GLU A 66 4.05 -24.72 -11.90
C GLU A 66 4.70 -25.89 -11.11
N CYS A 67 4.20 -26.19 -9.89
CA CYS A 67 4.61 -27.32 -9.05
C CYS A 67 3.57 -28.45 -9.10
#